data_AF-A0A937XT25-F1
#
_entry.id   AF-A0A937XT25-F1
#
_cell.length_a   1.000
_cell.length_b   1.000
_cell.length_c   1.000
_cell.angle_alpha   90.00
_cell.angle_beta   90.00
_cell.angle_gamma   90.00
#
_symmetry.space_group_name_H-M   'P 1'
#
loop_
_entity.id
_entity.type
_entity.pdbx_description
1 polymer ?
#
loop_
_entity_poly.entity_id
_entity_poly.type
_entity_poly.pdbx_seq_one_letter_code
_entity_poly.pdbx_strand_id
1 'polypeptide(L)'
;MAGTKYTIAQFITDAKAILTRNQPLEQQKAAIAERLEGLSKRDDLLRLALPIGPSDASTGLYLLWREPPATVLCIAEFLPGYTSPVHEHKDFWVIGCCYRGRDRWDMYERLDDGSRAGHAEVRLIDRYDIPPGKAVWMPPPPRSVHSHNNVAGEVTLEVIFSANRPPAPHERLYYDVQNKACWPSGWSFTPVFTGDYYPPRPAARAGMFAGVREAAERATIRTKRRGRAAFCPICMAWA
;
A
#
# COMPACT_ATOMS: atom_id res chain seq x y z
N MET A 1 -13.96 -31.76 -4.51
CA MET A 1 -12.49 -31.59 -4.62
C MET A 1 -12.15 -30.16 -4.28
N ALA A 2 -11.44 -29.91 -3.19
CA ALA A 2 -10.97 -28.56 -2.87
C ALA A 2 -9.88 -28.21 -3.88
N GLY A 3 -10.19 -27.35 -4.86
CA GLY A 3 -9.21 -26.87 -5.83
C GLY A 3 -8.04 -26.21 -5.10
N THR A 4 -6.81 -26.52 -5.52
CA THR A 4 -5.59 -25.94 -4.95
C THR A 4 -5.66 -24.42 -4.99
N LYS A 5 -5.56 -23.75 -3.83
CA LYS A 5 -5.57 -22.27 -3.75
C LYS A 5 -4.42 -21.71 -4.60
N TYR A 6 -4.69 -20.70 -5.43
CA TYR A 6 -3.66 -19.95 -6.16
C TYR A 6 -2.61 -19.41 -5.18
N THR A 7 -1.34 -19.70 -5.41
CA THR A 7 -0.25 -19.43 -4.47
C THR A 7 0.56 -18.19 -4.86
N ILE A 8 1.29 -17.62 -3.90
CA ILE A 8 2.23 -16.51 -4.16
C ILE A 8 3.28 -16.93 -5.21
N ALA A 9 3.84 -18.14 -5.08
CA ALA A 9 4.82 -18.65 -6.04
C ALA A 9 4.24 -18.79 -7.46
N GLN A 10 3.01 -19.32 -7.60
CA GLN A 10 2.32 -19.38 -8.89
C GLN A 10 2.08 -17.99 -9.47
N PHE A 11 1.68 -17.02 -8.66
CA PHE A 11 1.55 -15.63 -9.10
C PHE A 11 2.88 -15.07 -9.65
N ILE A 12 3.99 -15.28 -8.95
CA ILE A 12 5.31 -14.81 -9.41
C ILE A 12 5.73 -15.50 -10.71
N THR A 13 5.53 -16.81 -10.82
CA THR A 13 5.79 -17.56 -12.06
C THR A 13 4.95 -17.02 -13.23
N ASP A 14 3.65 -16.82 -13.02
CA ASP A 14 2.75 -16.30 -14.04
C ASP A 14 3.12 -14.88 -14.45
N ALA A 15 3.42 -14.00 -13.49
CA ALA A 15 3.80 -12.62 -13.76
C ALA A 15 5.07 -12.54 -14.60
N LYS A 16 6.10 -13.34 -14.27
CA LYS A 16 7.32 -13.43 -15.08
C LYS A 16 7.05 -13.96 -16.48
N ALA A 17 6.22 -15.00 -16.61
CA ALA A 17 5.84 -15.54 -17.92
C ALA A 17 5.01 -14.56 -18.76
N ILE A 18 4.24 -13.66 -18.12
CA ILE A 18 3.53 -12.59 -18.82
C ILE A 18 4.51 -11.53 -19.34
N LEU A 19 5.53 -11.17 -18.54
CA LEU A 19 6.53 -10.17 -18.91
C LEU A 19 7.43 -10.61 -20.08
N THR A 20 7.52 -11.90 -20.40
CA THR A 20 8.27 -12.41 -21.56
C THR A 20 7.44 -12.44 -22.85
N ARG A 21 6.15 -12.11 -22.79
CA ARG A 21 5.28 -12.11 -23.98
C ARG A 21 5.66 -10.96 -24.92
N ASN A 22 5.62 -11.23 -26.22
CA ASN A 22 5.76 -10.19 -27.25
C ASN A 22 4.48 -9.33 -27.35
N GLN A 23 4.24 -8.52 -26.33
CA GLN A 23 3.08 -7.63 -26.18
C GLN A 23 3.53 -6.29 -25.57
N PRO A 24 2.82 -5.18 -25.84
CA PRO A 24 3.07 -3.92 -25.14
C PRO A 24 2.97 -4.07 -23.62
N LEU A 25 3.82 -3.34 -22.87
CA LEU A 25 3.88 -3.42 -21.40
C LEU A 25 2.52 -3.18 -20.73
N GLU A 26 1.69 -2.28 -21.25
CA GLU A 26 0.34 -2.04 -20.73
C GLU A 26 -0.55 -3.29 -20.80
N GLN A 27 -0.45 -4.08 -21.88
CA GLN A 27 -1.20 -5.33 -22.02
C GLN A 27 -0.66 -6.40 -21.07
N GLN A 28 0.66 -6.42 -20.85
CA GLN A 28 1.29 -7.29 -19.86
C GLN A 28 0.83 -6.93 -18.44
N LYS A 29 0.82 -5.64 -18.08
CA LYS A 29 0.33 -5.16 -16.77
C LYS A 29 -1.13 -5.49 -16.55
N ALA A 30 -1.99 -5.31 -17.56
CA ALA A 30 -3.39 -5.74 -17.48
C ALA A 30 -3.53 -7.25 -17.20
N ALA A 31 -2.76 -8.10 -17.90
CA ALA A 31 -2.77 -9.54 -17.67
C ALA A 31 -2.23 -9.93 -16.28
N ILE A 32 -1.22 -9.22 -15.75
CA ILE A 32 -0.72 -9.44 -14.39
C ILE A 32 -1.75 -8.98 -13.35
N ALA A 33 -2.44 -7.87 -13.60
CA ALA A 33 -3.49 -7.35 -12.73
C ALA A 33 -4.60 -8.40 -12.52
N GLU A 34 -5.04 -9.10 -13.57
CA GLU A 34 -5.98 -10.22 -13.44
C GLU A 34 -5.47 -11.35 -12.53
N ARG A 35 -4.16 -11.67 -12.61
CA ARG A 35 -3.54 -12.66 -11.73
C ARG A 35 -3.46 -12.16 -10.29
N LEU A 36 -3.17 -10.88 -10.09
CA LEU A 36 -3.13 -10.25 -8.78
C LEU A 36 -4.53 -10.22 -8.13
N GLU A 37 -5.59 -9.92 -8.90
CA GLU A 37 -6.98 -10.06 -8.46
C GLU A 37 -7.27 -11.50 -8.01
N GLY A 38 -6.81 -12.49 -8.78
CA GLY A 38 -6.89 -13.90 -8.41
C GLY A 38 -6.21 -14.22 -7.08
N LEU A 39 -5.01 -13.68 -6.85
CA LEU A 39 -4.26 -13.86 -5.60
C LEU A 39 -4.96 -13.18 -4.41
N SER A 40 -5.53 -12.00 -4.62
CA SER A 40 -6.21 -11.20 -3.58
C SER A 40 -7.43 -11.89 -2.95
N LYS A 41 -7.99 -12.91 -3.61
CA LYS A 41 -9.09 -13.74 -3.08
C LYS A 41 -8.69 -14.56 -1.86
N ARG A 42 -7.39 -14.71 -1.61
CA ARG A 42 -6.89 -15.39 -0.40
C ARG A 42 -7.25 -14.61 0.86
N ASP A 43 -7.39 -15.32 1.97
CA ASP A 43 -7.70 -14.75 3.28
C ASP A 43 -6.49 -14.68 4.21
N ASP A 44 -5.34 -15.20 3.76
CA ASP A 44 -4.16 -15.40 4.60
C ASP A 44 -2.93 -14.60 4.19
N LEU A 45 -3.01 -13.72 3.18
CA LEU A 45 -1.84 -13.01 2.65
C LEU A 45 -1.14 -12.19 3.75
N LEU A 46 -1.88 -11.41 4.53
CA LEU A 46 -1.29 -10.61 5.62
C LEU A 46 -0.59 -11.48 6.67
N ARG A 47 -1.12 -12.68 6.95
CA ARG A 47 -0.52 -13.64 7.89
C ARG A 47 0.78 -14.26 7.34
N LEU A 48 0.91 -14.34 6.01
CA LEU A 48 2.10 -14.86 5.34
C LEU A 48 3.19 -13.79 5.15
N ALA A 49 2.84 -12.51 5.30
CA ALA A 49 3.74 -11.40 5.03
C ALA A 49 4.63 -11.06 6.23
N LEU A 50 5.86 -10.62 5.95
CA LEU A 50 6.80 -10.11 6.95
C LEU A 50 6.58 -8.59 7.13
N PRO A 51 6.20 -8.09 8.32
CA PRO A 51 6.10 -6.65 8.54
C PRO A 51 7.49 -5.99 8.42
N ILE A 52 7.58 -4.93 7.62
CA ILE A 52 8.82 -4.17 7.38
C ILE A 52 8.71 -2.69 7.77
N GLY A 53 7.58 -2.28 8.37
CA GLY A 53 7.34 -0.91 8.82
C GLY A 53 6.66 -0.04 7.75
N PRO A 54 6.34 1.23 8.05
CA PRO A 54 5.73 2.15 7.10
C PRO A 54 6.65 2.45 5.92
N SER A 55 6.07 2.98 4.84
CA SER A 55 6.82 3.66 3.81
C SER A 55 6.55 5.16 3.84
N ASP A 56 7.09 5.86 2.87
CA ASP A 56 6.85 7.26 2.63
C ASP A 56 5.46 7.56 2.04
N ALA A 57 4.80 6.53 1.48
CA ALA A 57 3.50 6.62 0.83
C ALA A 57 2.46 5.68 1.44
N SER A 58 2.76 4.97 2.54
CA SER A 58 1.84 4.04 3.23
C SER A 58 2.08 4.03 4.74
N THR A 59 1.06 3.70 5.52
CA THR A 59 1.16 3.63 7.00
C THR A 59 1.78 2.32 7.49
N GLY A 60 1.94 1.33 6.61
CA GLY A 60 2.59 0.05 6.89
C GLY A 60 2.91 -0.71 5.60
N LEU A 61 4.00 -1.48 5.60
CA LEU A 61 4.36 -2.41 4.53
C LEU A 61 4.62 -3.81 5.10
N TYR A 62 4.15 -4.81 4.37
CA TYR A 62 4.33 -6.23 4.69
C TYR A 62 4.83 -6.99 3.46
N LEU A 63 6.02 -7.57 3.53
CA LEU A 63 6.68 -8.22 2.38
C LEU A 63 6.17 -9.65 2.17
N LEU A 64 5.72 -9.95 0.95
CA LEU A 64 5.29 -11.29 0.52
C LEU A 64 6.36 -11.99 -0.33
N TRP A 65 7.06 -11.24 -1.19
CA TRP A 65 8.12 -11.75 -2.07
C TRP A 65 9.13 -10.66 -2.40
N ARG A 66 10.42 -11.01 -2.46
CA ARG A 66 11.46 -10.14 -3.02
C ARG A 66 12.50 -10.96 -3.77
N GLU A 67 12.73 -10.59 -5.03
CA GLU A 67 13.82 -11.08 -5.85
C GLU A 67 14.57 -9.88 -6.47
N PRO A 68 15.73 -9.51 -5.89
CA PRO A 68 16.53 -8.42 -6.40
C PRO A 68 16.96 -8.65 -7.86
N PRO A 69 17.15 -7.57 -8.64
CA PRO A 69 16.99 -6.16 -8.24
C PRO A 69 15.56 -5.62 -8.37
N ALA A 70 14.61 -6.38 -8.93
CA ALA A 70 13.44 -5.78 -9.57
C ALA A 70 12.08 -6.32 -9.10
N THR A 71 11.99 -7.58 -8.68
CA THR A 71 10.67 -8.20 -8.41
C THR A 71 10.29 -8.09 -6.95
N VAL A 72 9.13 -7.50 -6.68
CA VAL A 72 8.60 -7.27 -5.35
C VAL A 72 7.12 -7.58 -5.33
N LEU A 73 6.68 -8.25 -4.28
CA LEU A 73 5.27 -8.33 -3.89
C LEU A 73 5.17 -7.98 -2.41
N CYS A 74 4.34 -7.00 -2.08
CA CYS A 74 4.08 -6.60 -0.70
C CYS A 74 2.60 -6.25 -0.50
N ILE A 75 2.24 -5.98 0.75
CA ILE A 75 0.97 -5.39 1.13
C ILE A 75 1.27 -4.01 1.71
N ALA A 76 0.66 -2.97 1.16
CA ALA A 76 0.63 -1.64 1.75
C ALA A 76 -0.62 -1.47 2.61
N GLU A 77 -0.46 -0.86 3.78
CA GLU A 77 -1.53 -0.48 4.69
C GLU A 77 -1.75 1.02 4.64
N PHE A 78 -3.03 1.39 4.70
CA PHE A 78 -3.50 2.76 4.81
C PHE A 78 -4.52 2.85 5.94
N LEU A 79 -4.21 3.63 6.99
CA LEU A 79 -5.15 3.91 8.07
C LEU A 79 -6.38 4.70 7.58
N PRO A 80 -7.52 4.68 8.31
CA PRO A 80 -8.72 5.40 7.91
C PRO A 80 -8.45 6.89 7.65
N GLY A 81 -8.89 7.40 6.51
CA GLY A 81 -8.70 8.80 6.12
C GLY A 81 -7.26 9.19 5.74
N TYR A 82 -6.33 8.23 5.66
CA TYR A 82 -4.98 8.49 5.17
C TYR A 82 -4.99 8.81 3.67
N THR A 83 -4.25 9.86 3.31
CA THR A 83 -3.89 10.19 1.92
C THR A 83 -2.38 10.21 1.83
N SER A 84 -1.82 9.48 0.86
CA SER A 84 -0.39 9.55 0.58
C SER A 84 -0.02 10.92 -0.02
N PRO A 85 1.25 11.34 0.06
CA PRO A 85 1.73 12.43 -0.78
C PRO A 85 1.43 12.17 -2.27
N VAL A 86 1.25 13.23 -3.05
CA VAL A 86 1.25 13.14 -4.51
C VAL A 86 2.69 12.90 -4.95
N HIS A 87 2.93 11.84 -5.72
CA HIS A 87 4.28 11.43 -6.09
C HIS A 87 4.32 10.76 -7.45
N GLU A 88 5.51 10.74 -8.05
CA GLU A 88 5.78 10.00 -9.29
C GLU A 88 6.68 8.79 -9.03
N HIS A 89 6.86 7.97 -10.07
CA HIS A 89 7.77 6.82 -10.07
C HIS A 89 8.70 6.79 -11.29
N LYS A 90 8.66 7.81 -12.16
CA LYS A 90 9.36 7.82 -13.46
C LYS A 90 9.09 6.52 -14.24
N ASP A 91 10.14 5.79 -14.62
CA ASP A 91 10.04 4.52 -15.36
C ASP A 91 9.66 3.32 -14.48
N PHE A 92 9.75 3.46 -13.15
CA PHE A 92 9.29 2.42 -12.23
C PHE A 92 7.78 2.31 -12.31
N TRP A 93 7.23 1.09 -12.28
CA TRP A 93 5.79 0.88 -12.34
C TRP A 93 5.32 -0.09 -11.27
N VAL A 94 4.05 0.08 -10.88
CA VAL A 94 3.40 -0.76 -9.89
C VAL A 94 2.01 -1.18 -10.39
N ILE A 95 1.59 -2.36 -9.93
CA ILE A 95 0.22 -2.86 -10.03
C ILE A 95 -0.28 -3.03 -8.61
N GLY A 96 -1.37 -2.34 -8.26
CA GLY A 96 -2.03 -2.43 -6.96
C GLY A 96 -3.31 -3.24 -7.07
N CYS A 97 -3.65 -4.00 -6.04
CA CYS A 97 -4.96 -4.62 -5.90
C CYS A 97 -5.48 -4.43 -4.49
N CYS A 98 -6.65 -3.80 -4.34
CA CYS A 98 -7.26 -3.58 -3.04
C CYS A 98 -7.62 -4.93 -2.41
N TYR A 99 -6.89 -5.31 -1.37
CA TYR A 99 -7.06 -6.57 -0.65
C TYR A 99 -8.22 -6.49 0.34
N ARG A 100 -8.25 -5.45 1.17
CA ARG A 100 -9.27 -5.18 2.20
C ARG A 100 -9.52 -3.68 2.27
N GLY A 101 -10.71 -3.27 2.68
CA GLY A 101 -11.09 -1.84 2.70
C GLY A 101 -11.43 -1.31 1.30
N ARG A 102 -11.12 -0.03 1.04
CA ARG A 102 -11.32 0.62 -0.26
C ARG A 102 -10.28 1.72 -0.43
N ASP A 103 -9.53 1.69 -1.53
CA ASP A 103 -8.63 2.76 -1.90
C ASP A 103 -9.19 3.54 -3.10
N ARG A 104 -8.63 4.72 -3.34
CA ARG A 104 -8.83 5.50 -4.56
C ARG A 104 -7.50 6.09 -4.98
N TRP A 105 -7.08 5.80 -6.21
CA TRP A 105 -5.93 6.47 -6.79
C TRP A 105 -6.38 7.76 -7.46
N ASP A 106 -5.89 8.88 -6.97
CA ASP A 106 -6.04 10.18 -7.62
C ASP A 106 -4.86 10.36 -8.58
N MET A 107 -5.14 10.54 -9.87
CA MET A 107 -4.13 10.61 -10.94
C MET A 107 -3.87 12.05 -11.36
N TYR A 108 -2.62 12.40 -11.53
CA TYR A 108 -2.19 13.75 -11.85
C TYR A 108 -1.34 13.78 -13.13
N GLU A 109 -1.31 14.94 -13.77
CA GLU A 109 -0.45 15.25 -14.90
C GLU A 109 0.38 16.48 -14.55
N ARG A 110 1.69 16.40 -14.82
CA ARG A 110 2.57 17.56 -14.76
C ARG A 110 2.38 18.43 -16.01
N LEU A 111 2.19 19.73 -15.82
CA LEU A 111 1.91 20.71 -16.85
C LEU A 111 3.14 21.56 -17.23
N ASP A 112 4.15 21.63 -16.35
CA ASP A 112 5.43 22.28 -16.63
C ASP A 112 6.45 21.30 -17.23
N ASP A 113 7.53 21.84 -17.79
CA ASP A 113 8.61 21.08 -18.44
C ASP A 113 9.68 20.56 -17.46
N GLY A 114 9.55 20.83 -16.16
CA GLY A 114 10.52 20.45 -15.14
C GLY A 114 11.83 21.24 -15.14
N SER A 115 11.94 22.32 -15.91
CA SER A 115 13.16 23.14 -16.00
C SER A 115 13.48 23.93 -14.72
N ARG A 116 12.46 24.24 -13.91
CA ARG A 116 12.61 25.02 -12.67
C ARG A 116 12.70 24.10 -11.45
N ALA A 117 13.89 23.97 -10.89
CA ALA A 117 14.11 23.21 -9.66
C ALA A 117 13.19 23.68 -8.52
N GLY A 118 12.60 22.74 -7.79
CA GLY A 118 11.69 23.03 -6.67
C GLY A 118 10.27 23.40 -7.08
N HIS A 119 9.96 23.55 -8.37
CA HIS A 119 8.66 23.95 -8.86
C HIS A 119 8.03 22.88 -9.76
N ALA A 120 6.73 22.67 -9.59
CA ALA A 120 5.95 21.84 -10.49
C ALA A 120 4.49 22.30 -10.52
N GLU A 121 3.92 22.41 -11.71
CA GLU A 121 2.48 22.59 -11.90
C GLU A 121 1.88 21.22 -12.18
N VAL A 122 1.07 20.72 -11.25
CA VAL A 122 0.40 19.43 -11.38
C VAL A 122 -1.11 19.59 -11.30
N ARG A 123 -1.83 18.83 -12.12
CA ARG A 123 -3.29 18.88 -12.19
C ARG A 123 -3.87 17.49 -12.06
N LEU A 124 -4.89 17.34 -11.23
CA LEU A 124 -5.69 16.13 -11.15
C LEU A 124 -6.41 15.90 -12.48
N ILE A 125 -6.22 14.74 -13.09
CA ILE A 125 -6.81 14.36 -14.37
C ILE A 125 -7.81 13.22 -14.27
N ASP A 126 -7.71 12.36 -13.25
CA ASP A 126 -8.62 11.23 -13.08
C ASP A 126 -8.67 10.75 -11.63
N ARG A 127 -9.68 9.94 -11.30
CA ARG A 127 -9.82 9.25 -10.01
C ARG A 127 -10.28 7.82 -10.25
N TYR A 128 -9.49 6.84 -9.79
CA TYR A 128 -9.83 5.43 -9.89
C TYR A 128 -10.22 4.89 -8.51
N ASP A 129 -11.51 4.58 -8.33
CA ASP A 129 -11.96 3.84 -7.15
C ASP A 129 -11.56 2.36 -7.27
N ILE A 130 -10.95 1.83 -6.22
CA ILE A 130 -10.38 0.48 -6.20
C ILE A 130 -11.09 -0.32 -5.09
N PRO A 131 -12.23 -0.96 -5.40
CA PRO A 131 -12.93 -1.78 -4.42
C PRO A 131 -12.17 -3.10 -4.13
N PRO A 132 -12.50 -3.81 -3.04
CA PRO A 132 -11.90 -5.10 -2.72
C PRO A 132 -11.87 -6.08 -3.89
N GLY A 133 -10.72 -6.70 -4.09
CA GLY A 133 -10.48 -7.69 -5.14
C GLY A 133 -10.30 -7.11 -6.54
N LYS A 134 -10.24 -5.77 -6.68
CA LYS A 134 -9.96 -5.11 -7.95
C LYS A 134 -8.56 -4.57 -8.02
N ALA A 135 -7.97 -4.69 -9.20
CA ALA A 135 -6.63 -4.21 -9.47
C ALA A 135 -6.65 -2.96 -10.35
N VAL A 136 -5.66 -2.10 -10.13
CA VAL A 136 -5.29 -0.96 -10.96
C VAL A 136 -3.79 -1.05 -11.23
N TRP A 137 -3.33 -0.48 -12.32
CA TRP A 137 -1.91 -0.35 -12.59
C TRP A 137 -1.59 1.06 -13.02
N MET A 138 -0.40 1.49 -12.66
CA MET A 138 0.04 2.84 -12.96
C MET A 138 0.18 3.00 -14.49
N PRO A 139 -0.38 4.06 -15.09
CA PRO A 139 -0.16 4.37 -16.49
C PRO A 139 1.31 4.80 -16.73
N PRO A 140 1.79 4.79 -17.98
CA PRO A 140 3.14 5.23 -18.28
C PRO A 140 3.29 6.75 -18.01
N PRO A 141 4.54 7.23 -17.80
CA PRO A 141 4.83 8.66 -17.82
C PRO A 141 4.25 9.35 -19.06
N PRO A 142 3.76 10.60 -18.95
CA PRO A 142 3.79 11.46 -17.77
C PRO A 142 2.64 11.25 -16.78
N ARG A 143 1.74 10.26 -16.99
CA ARG A 143 0.54 10.07 -16.15
C ARG A 143 0.78 9.22 -14.90
N SER A 144 2.04 8.86 -14.61
CA SER A 144 2.41 8.03 -13.47
C SER A 144 2.38 8.77 -12.11
N VAL A 145 2.05 10.07 -12.11
CA VAL A 145 1.89 10.87 -10.90
C VAL A 145 0.56 10.53 -10.22
N HIS A 146 0.59 10.11 -8.95
CA HIS A 146 -0.63 9.73 -8.23
C HIS A 146 -0.53 9.89 -6.72
N SER A 147 -1.66 9.69 -6.04
CA SER A 147 -1.74 9.48 -4.60
C SER A 147 -2.72 8.35 -4.28
N HIS A 148 -2.44 7.62 -3.20
CA HIS A 148 -3.38 6.71 -2.54
C HIS A 148 -4.28 7.50 -1.60
N ASN A 149 -5.55 7.13 -1.53
CA ASN A 149 -6.54 7.80 -0.71
C ASN A 149 -7.44 6.73 -0.10
N ASN A 150 -7.22 6.41 1.18
CA ASN A 150 -8.12 5.52 1.89
C ASN A 150 -9.48 6.20 2.07
N VAL A 151 -10.40 5.88 1.17
CA VAL A 151 -11.79 6.37 1.15
C VAL A 151 -12.71 5.52 2.02
N ALA A 152 -12.20 4.47 2.65
CA ALA A 152 -12.94 3.69 3.62
C ALA A 152 -12.88 4.31 5.03
N GLY A 153 -13.91 4.04 5.84
CA GLY A 153 -13.91 4.35 7.28
C GLY A 153 -13.11 3.35 8.13
N GLU A 154 -12.32 2.49 7.51
CA GLU A 154 -11.57 1.39 8.11
C GLU A 154 -10.18 1.26 7.47
N VAL A 155 -9.35 0.35 7.99
CA VAL A 155 -8.02 0.09 7.42
C VAL A 155 -8.17 -0.49 6.02
N THR A 156 -7.44 0.09 5.06
CA THR A 156 -7.33 -0.42 3.70
C THR A 156 -5.98 -1.08 3.50
N LEU A 157 -5.98 -2.23 2.85
CA LEU A 157 -4.78 -2.99 2.49
C LEU A 157 -4.75 -3.16 0.98
N GLU A 158 -3.63 -2.85 0.34
CA GLU A 158 -3.40 -3.12 -1.09
C GLU A 158 -2.26 -4.11 -1.28
N VAL A 159 -2.45 -5.16 -2.08
CA VAL A 159 -1.33 -5.97 -2.57
C VAL A 159 -0.67 -5.23 -3.72
N ILE A 160 0.62 -4.93 -3.61
CA ILE A 160 1.38 -4.17 -4.61
C ILE A 160 2.45 -5.08 -5.23
N PHE A 161 2.50 -5.10 -6.56
CA PHE A 161 3.49 -5.82 -7.35
C PHE A 161 4.29 -4.88 -8.25
N SER A 162 5.59 -5.11 -8.34
CA SER A 162 6.50 -4.51 -9.33
C SER A 162 7.52 -5.54 -9.80
N ALA A 163 8.01 -5.37 -11.04
CA ALA A 163 9.02 -6.26 -11.62
C ALA A 163 10.10 -5.52 -12.43
N ASN A 164 10.34 -4.25 -12.10
CA ASN A 164 11.39 -3.44 -12.69
C ASN A 164 12.22 -2.72 -11.61
N ARG A 165 13.34 -2.11 -12.02
CA ARG A 165 14.27 -1.45 -11.10
C ARG A 165 13.52 -0.38 -10.28
N PRO A 166 13.49 -0.47 -8.94
CA PRO A 166 12.92 0.59 -8.11
C PRO A 166 13.77 1.87 -8.22
N PRO A 167 13.16 3.06 -8.09
CA PRO A 167 13.91 4.30 -8.11
C PRO A 167 14.90 4.34 -6.95
N ALA A 168 16.12 4.81 -7.22
CA ALA A 168 17.09 5.11 -6.18
C ALA A 168 16.62 6.30 -5.32
N PRO A 169 17.21 6.51 -4.13
CA PRO A 169 16.94 7.70 -3.33
C PRO A 169 17.01 8.96 -4.19
N HIS A 170 16.04 9.86 -4.04
CA HIS A 170 15.94 11.11 -4.77
C HIS A 170 15.68 11.00 -6.28
N GLU A 171 15.50 9.80 -6.84
CA GLU A 171 15.13 9.66 -8.25
C GLU A 171 13.67 10.02 -8.53
N ARG A 172 12.76 9.90 -7.55
CA ARG A 172 11.35 10.29 -7.69
C ARG A 172 11.02 11.59 -6.97
N LEU A 173 10.01 12.32 -7.45
CA LEU A 173 9.54 13.57 -6.87
C LEU A 173 8.23 13.40 -6.08
N TYR A 174 8.08 14.19 -5.02
CA TYR A 174 6.80 14.58 -4.46
C TYR A 174 6.31 15.89 -5.06
N TYR A 175 5.00 16.10 -4.96
CA TYR A 175 4.35 17.32 -5.41
C TYR A 175 3.46 17.89 -4.31
N ASP A 176 3.59 19.18 -4.09
CA ASP A 176 2.59 20.01 -3.44
C ASP A 176 1.77 20.69 -4.54
N VAL A 177 0.58 20.15 -4.77
CA VAL A 177 -0.35 20.61 -5.79
C VAL A 177 -0.76 22.07 -5.56
N GLN A 178 -0.93 22.48 -4.31
CA GLN A 178 -1.43 23.82 -3.96
C GLN A 178 -0.34 24.87 -4.11
N ASN A 179 0.86 24.59 -3.61
CA ASN A 179 1.98 25.52 -3.62
C ASN A 179 2.82 25.45 -4.90
N LYS A 180 2.43 24.60 -5.86
CA LYS A 180 3.16 24.34 -7.11
C LYS A 180 4.64 23.98 -6.86
N ALA A 181 4.88 23.18 -5.82
CA ALA A 181 6.22 22.81 -5.41
C ALA A 181 6.47 21.32 -5.65
N CYS A 182 7.74 20.97 -5.87
CA CYS A 182 8.17 19.58 -5.89
C CYS A 182 9.53 19.41 -5.24
N TRP A 183 9.78 18.25 -4.64
CA TRP A 183 11.08 17.91 -4.07
C TRP A 183 11.37 16.43 -4.21
N PRO A 184 12.64 16.02 -4.28
CA PRO A 184 12.99 14.60 -4.33
C PRO A 184 12.51 13.87 -3.08
N SER A 185 11.93 12.69 -3.27
CA SER A 185 11.62 11.82 -2.16
C SER A 185 12.91 11.28 -1.53
N GLY A 186 12.95 11.19 -0.21
CA GLY A 186 14.00 10.44 0.50
C GLY A 186 13.77 8.92 0.48
N TRP A 187 12.76 8.44 -0.26
CA TRP A 187 12.41 7.03 -0.27
C TRP A 187 13.49 6.20 -0.94
N SER A 188 13.81 5.08 -0.31
CA SER A 188 14.61 4.03 -0.92
C SER A 188 13.86 2.71 -0.77
N PHE A 189 13.74 1.95 -1.86
CA PHE A 189 13.30 0.55 -1.78
C PHE A 189 14.38 -0.38 -1.17
N THR A 190 15.45 0.18 -0.60
CA THR A 190 16.43 -0.58 0.17
C THR A 190 16.23 -0.38 1.67
N PRO A 191 15.32 -1.11 2.32
CA PRO A 191 15.70 -1.59 3.64
C PRO A 191 16.95 -2.44 3.43
N VAL A 192 18.00 -2.19 4.22
CA VAL A 192 19.25 -2.97 4.19
C VAL A 192 18.90 -4.41 4.60
N PHE A 193 18.51 -5.25 3.65
CA PHE A 193 18.31 -6.67 3.84
C PHE A 193 19.45 -7.40 3.14
N THR A 194 20.37 -7.91 3.93
CA THR A 194 21.29 -8.99 3.54
C THR A 194 20.48 -10.29 3.54
N GLY A 195 19.64 -10.51 2.53
CA GLY A 195 18.89 -11.76 2.43
C GLY A 195 17.83 -11.75 1.32
N ASP A 196 17.83 -12.80 0.53
CA ASP A 196 16.79 -13.11 -0.45
C ASP A 196 15.54 -13.56 0.33
N TYR A 197 14.42 -12.84 0.19
CA TYR A 197 13.16 -13.23 0.82
C TYR A 197 12.25 -13.93 -0.20
N TYR A 198 12.53 -15.22 -0.39
CA TYR A 198 11.62 -16.38 -0.45
C TYR A 198 12.38 -17.58 -1.07
N PRO A 199 12.24 -18.83 -0.53
CA PRO A 199 11.57 -19.27 0.71
C PRO A 199 12.56 -19.77 1.81
N PRO A 200 12.19 -20.20 3.06
CA PRO A 200 10.87 -20.57 3.64
C PRO A 200 10.64 -20.22 5.15
N ARG A 201 9.49 -20.63 5.74
CA ARG A 201 9.45 -21.46 6.98
C ARG A 201 8.19 -22.35 7.08
N PRO A 202 8.34 -23.67 7.31
CA PRO A 202 7.38 -24.46 8.08
C PRO A 202 7.74 -24.45 9.59
N ALA A 203 6.70 -24.22 10.40
CA ALA A 203 6.51 -24.46 11.84
C ALA A 203 7.65 -24.18 12.85
N ALA A 204 7.52 -23.05 13.57
CA ALA A 204 7.64 -22.94 15.03
C ALA A 204 7.32 -21.48 15.42
N ARG A 205 6.51 -21.10 16.41
CA ARG A 205 5.58 -21.75 17.34
C ARG A 205 4.52 -20.67 17.65
N ALA A 206 3.29 -21.06 17.94
CA ALA A 206 2.26 -20.16 18.47
C ALA A 206 2.83 -19.33 19.64
N GLY A 207 2.72 -18.00 19.59
CA GLY A 207 3.12 -17.15 20.71
C GLY A 207 3.35 -15.66 20.45
N MET A 208 3.50 -15.19 19.20
CA MET A 208 3.99 -13.82 18.96
C MET A 208 2.95 -12.83 18.41
N PHE A 209 1.65 -13.07 18.64
CA PHE A 209 0.57 -12.13 18.26
C PHE A 209 -0.29 -11.65 19.44
N ALA A 210 0.11 -11.88 20.69
CA ALA A 210 -0.64 -11.39 21.85
C ALA A 210 -0.54 -9.87 22.08
N GLY A 211 0.51 -9.21 21.56
CA GLY A 211 0.84 -7.83 21.96
C GLY A 211 0.12 -6.70 21.23
N VAL A 212 -0.50 -6.94 20.07
CA VAL A 212 -1.04 -5.83 19.23
C VAL A 212 -2.54 -5.61 19.45
N ARG A 213 -3.28 -6.61 19.97
CA ARG A 213 -4.70 -6.46 20.35
C ARG A 213 -4.90 -5.80 21.72
N GLU A 214 -4.00 -6.03 22.68
CA GLU A 214 -4.16 -5.51 24.05
C GLU A 214 -4.01 -3.99 24.16
N ALA A 215 -3.24 -3.35 23.28
CA ALA A 215 -3.07 -1.90 23.30
C ALA A 215 -4.33 -1.15 22.85
N ALA A 216 -5.07 -1.69 21.87
CA ALA A 216 -6.29 -1.09 21.35
C ALA A 216 -7.49 -1.23 22.32
N GLU A 217 -7.60 -2.37 23.02
CA GLU A 217 -8.68 -2.58 24.01
C GLU A 217 -8.47 -1.72 25.27
N ARG A 218 -7.22 -1.54 25.74
CA ARG A 218 -6.92 -0.69 26.91
C ARG A 218 -7.20 0.80 26.65
N ALA A 219 -7.00 1.29 25.42
CA ALA A 219 -7.36 2.65 25.04
C ALA A 219 -8.89 2.89 25.05
N THR A 220 -9.66 1.88 24.65
CA THR A 220 -11.14 1.96 24.56
C THR A 220 -11.82 1.90 25.94
N ILE A 221 -11.23 1.19 26.92
CA ILE A 221 -11.75 1.12 28.29
C ILE A 221 -11.49 2.43 29.07
N ARG A 222 -10.38 3.12 28.77
CA ARG A 222 -9.97 4.34 29.50
C ARG A 222 -10.84 5.56 29.14
N THR A 223 -11.38 5.62 27.92
CA THR A 223 -12.30 6.68 27.49
C THR A 223 -13.72 6.49 28.05
N LYS A 224 -14.22 5.25 28.18
CA LYS A 224 -15.54 4.98 28.79
C LYS A 224 -15.61 5.29 30.29
N ARG A 225 -14.50 5.19 31.03
CA ARG A 225 -14.46 5.50 32.47
C ARG A 225 -14.44 7.00 32.81
N ARG A 226 -14.11 7.88 31.87
CA ARG A 226 -14.10 9.34 32.10
C ARG A 226 -15.45 10.04 31.83
N GLY A 227 -16.44 9.34 31.27
CA GLY A 227 -17.74 9.90 30.88
C GLY A 227 -18.90 9.71 31.87
N ARG A 228 -18.67 9.17 33.07
CA ARG A 228 -19.70 9.07 34.13
C ARG A 228 -19.27 9.85 35.36
N ALA A 229 -19.36 11.18 35.27
CA ALA A 229 -19.45 12.02 36.45
C ALA A 229 -20.91 11.96 36.96
N ALA A 230 -21.03 11.65 38.25
CA ALA A 230 -22.27 11.34 38.93
C ALA A 230 -23.16 12.59 39.13
N PHE A 231 -24.45 12.44 38.84
CA PHE A 231 -25.51 13.22 39.48
C PHE A 231 -25.50 12.88 40.98
N CYS A 232 -25.29 13.88 41.82
CA CYS A 232 -25.33 13.77 43.29
C CYS A 232 -26.70 14.26 43.78
N PRO A 233 -27.53 13.41 44.40
CA PRO A 233 -28.57 13.86 45.29
C PRO A 233 -28.18 13.52 46.74
N ILE A 234 -28.39 14.47 47.64
CA ILE A 234 -28.74 14.34 49.08
C ILE A 234 -28.13 15.54 49.82
N CYS A 235 -28.98 16.54 50.05
CA CYS A 235 -28.92 17.43 51.20
C CYS A 235 -30.36 17.78 51.59
N MET A 236 -30.99 16.92 52.39
CA MET A 236 -32.09 17.27 53.28
C MET A 236 -32.14 16.26 54.42
N ALA A 237 -31.74 16.69 55.62
CA ALA A 237 -32.50 16.44 56.85
C ALA A 237 -31.89 17.10 58.12
N TRP A 238 -32.64 18.08 58.64
CA TRP A 238 -32.93 18.42 60.06
C TRP A 238 -31.82 18.91 61.02
N ALA A 239 -31.80 20.23 61.25
CA ALA A 239 -32.14 20.90 62.53
C ALA A 239 -32.40 22.39 62.27
#